data_AF-F6I032-F1
#
_entry.id   AF-F6I032-F1
#
_cell.length_a   1.000
_cell.length_b   1.000
_cell.length_c   1.000
_cell.angle_alpha   90.00
_cell.angle_beta   90.00
_cell.angle_gamma   90.00
#
_symmetry.space_group_name_H-M   'P 1'
#
loop_
_entity.id
_entity.type
_entity.pdbx_description
1 polymer ?
#
loop_
_entity_poly.entity_id
_entity_poly.type
_entity_poly.pdbx_seq_one_letter_code
_entity_poly.pdbx_strand_id
1 'polypeptide(L)'
;MKLERHKGHKLETRLKIKMQYTYTMSVICSNLVAFPSITKRKIDLDHFYYFFFPYAGEILGSLFLVTLVFALYRVYSSNELKRQHKIKVIKFLEDYRALKPSRYSYNDIKRITDGFKEKLGEGGYGTVYKGKLSNEILVAVKILNYSNGNGEEFINEVGTIGRIHHINVVHLIGFCSDGYRRALIYEFLSNESLEKFIFSNHSLGWEKLQDIAIGIAKGIEYLHQGCDQRILHFDIKPHNILLDHNFNPKISDFGLAKLCSKEQSAVSMSVIRGTMGYIAPEMISRNFGNVSYK
;
A
#
# COMPACT_ATOMS: atom_id res chain seq x y z
N MET A 1 8.40 -35.45 24.77
CA MET A 1 9.75 -35.73 25.34
C MET A 1 10.80 -34.76 24.78
N LYS A 2 10.68 -33.45 25.08
CA LYS A 2 11.77 -32.44 24.92
C LYS A 2 11.52 -31.16 25.73
N LEU A 3 10.61 -31.22 26.73
CA LEU A 3 10.17 -30.06 27.51
C LEU A 3 10.63 -30.08 28.98
N GLU A 4 11.35 -31.13 29.42
CA GLU A 4 11.86 -31.20 30.80
C GLU A 4 13.35 -30.87 30.93
N ARG A 5 14.13 -30.92 29.84
CA ARG A 5 15.56 -30.53 29.88
C ARG A 5 15.81 -29.03 30.01
N HIS A 6 14.82 -28.18 29.73
CA HIS A 6 14.99 -26.72 29.76
C HIS A 6 14.68 -26.08 31.13
N LYS A 7 14.00 -26.79 32.04
CA LYS A 7 13.73 -26.33 33.41
C LYS A 7 14.90 -26.61 34.37
N GLY A 8 15.65 -27.70 34.17
CA GLY A 8 16.83 -28.03 34.98
C GLY A 8 17.95 -27.00 34.85
N HIS A 9 18.25 -26.57 33.62
CA HIS A 9 19.34 -25.62 33.37
C HIS A 9 19.06 -24.22 33.94
N LYS A 10 17.78 -23.81 34.05
CA LYS A 10 17.38 -22.49 34.59
C LYS A 10 17.34 -22.46 36.12
N LEU A 11 17.17 -23.62 36.77
CA LEU A 11 17.25 -23.75 38.23
C LEU A 11 18.72 -23.79 38.70
N GLU A 12 19.59 -24.46 37.94
CA GLU A 12 21.02 -24.57 38.25
C GLU A 12 21.75 -23.22 38.11
N THR A 13 21.39 -22.37 37.14
CA THR A 13 21.93 -21.01 37.02
C THR A 13 21.43 -20.08 38.16
N ARG A 14 20.21 -20.28 38.67
CA ARG A 14 19.69 -19.51 39.82
C ARG A 14 20.33 -19.90 41.15
N LEU A 15 20.73 -21.17 41.32
CA LEU A 15 21.44 -21.64 42.51
C LEU A 15 22.92 -21.20 42.53
N LYS A 16 23.60 -21.15 41.38
CA LYS A 16 24.99 -20.65 41.31
C LYS A 16 25.10 -19.15 41.64
N ILE A 17 24.12 -18.35 41.24
CA ILE A 17 24.10 -16.91 41.57
C ILE A 17 23.82 -16.67 43.05
N LYS A 18 22.92 -17.45 43.69
CA LYS A 18 22.64 -17.30 45.14
C LYS A 18 23.84 -17.70 46.03
N MET A 19 24.67 -18.66 45.60
CA MET A 19 25.89 -19.02 46.35
C MET A 19 27.01 -17.97 46.23
N GLN A 20 27.13 -17.28 45.09
CA GLN A 20 28.17 -16.26 44.89
C GLN A 20 28.00 -15.05 45.83
N TYR A 21 26.76 -14.61 46.07
CA TYR A 21 26.47 -13.47 46.96
C TYR A 21 26.57 -13.81 48.46
N THR A 22 26.38 -15.08 48.84
CA THR A 22 26.49 -15.50 50.24
C THR A 22 27.96 -15.62 50.66
N TYR A 23 28.85 -16.03 49.74
CA TYR A 23 30.29 -16.12 50.00
C TYR A 23 30.99 -14.75 50.06
N THR A 24 30.57 -13.78 49.23
CA THR A 24 31.15 -12.42 49.28
C THR A 24 30.72 -11.62 50.51
N MET A 25 29.52 -11.82 51.04
CA MET A 25 29.08 -11.19 52.29
C MET A 25 29.75 -11.81 53.54
N SER A 26 30.08 -13.10 53.51
CA SER A 26 30.81 -13.77 54.61
C SER A 26 32.27 -13.30 54.74
N VAL A 27 32.97 -13.03 53.63
CA VAL A 27 34.37 -12.60 53.66
C VAL A 27 34.53 -11.14 54.12
N ILE A 28 33.49 -10.32 53.94
CA ILE A 28 33.47 -8.92 54.38
C ILE A 28 33.18 -8.81 55.89
N CYS A 29 32.41 -9.73 56.48
CA CYS A 29 32.10 -9.71 57.91
C CYS A 29 33.18 -10.34 58.81
N SER A 30 34.11 -11.15 58.30
CA SER A 30 35.13 -11.84 59.13
C SER A 30 36.45 -11.06 59.33
N ASN A 31 36.64 -9.92 58.67
CA ASN A 31 37.90 -9.14 58.74
C ASN A 31 37.80 -7.82 59.54
N LEU A 32 36.79 -7.69 60.40
CA LEU A 32 36.54 -6.45 61.16
C LEU A 32 36.50 -6.66 62.68
N VAL A 33 37.39 -7.48 63.24
CA VAL A 33 37.75 -7.39 64.66
C VAL A 33 39.22 -7.82 64.87
N ALA A 34 40.15 -6.86 64.87
CA ALA A 34 41.42 -6.93 65.61
C ALA A 34 42.11 -5.56 65.57
N PHE A 35 41.95 -4.79 66.65
CA PHE A 35 42.76 -3.61 66.95
C PHE A 35 44.14 -4.03 67.49
N PRO A 36 45.22 -3.33 67.09
CA PRO A 36 46.25 -2.95 68.03
C PRO A 36 46.21 -1.44 68.28
N SER A 37 46.29 -1.09 69.56
CA SER A 37 46.39 0.27 70.09
C SER A 37 47.60 1.01 69.52
N ILE A 38 47.38 2.03 68.67
CA ILE A 38 48.41 3.01 68.29
C ILE A 38 47.81 4.42 68.29
N THR A 39 48.24 5.18 69.29
CA THR A 39 48.32 6.64 69.45
C THR A 39 47.43 7.57 68.58
N LYS A 40 46.59 8.35 69.29
CA LYS A 40 45.82 9.51 68.78
C LYS A 40 46.66 10.42 67.87
N ARG A 41 46.42 10.37 66.56
CA ARG A 41 46.48 11.56 65.70
C ARG A 41 45.06 11.90 65.27
N LYS A 42 44.67 13.15 65.53
CA LYS A 42 43.42 13.76 65.09
C LYS A 42 43.42 13.68 63.55
N ILE A 43 42.60 12.80 62.98
CA ILE A 43 42.29 12.83 61.54
C ILE A 43 41.18 13.87 61.42
N ASP A 44 41.47 15.01 60.79
CA ASP A 44 40.48 16.04 60.51
C ASP A 44 39.35 15.46 59.66
N LEU A 45 38.13 15.45 60.20
CA LEU A 45 36.92 15.05 59.47
C LEU A 45 36.74 15.86 58.18
N ASP A 46 37.24 17.09 58.16
CA ASP A 46 37.21 17.97 56.99
C ASP A 46 37.97 17.37 55.80
N HIS A 47 39.10 16.70 56.02
CA HIS A 47 39.91 16.16 54.92
C HIS A 47 39.26 14.94 54.24
N PHE A 48 38.49 14.14 55.00
CA PHE A 48 37.71 13.04 54.46
C PHE A 48 36.49 13.53 53.67
N TYR A 49 35.85 14.61 54.15
CA TYR A 49 34.74 15.25 53.46
C TYR A 49 35.21 15.84 52.12
N TYR A 50 36.32 16.60 52.10
CA TYR A 50 36.89 17.18 50.87
C TYR A 50 37.31 16.13 49.83
N PHE A 51 37.72 14.94 50.25
CA PHE A 51 38.18 13.89 49.34
C PHE A 51 37.03 13.14 48.63
N PHE A 52 35.91 12.90 49.32
CA PHE A 52 34.77 12.12 48.76
C PHE A 52 33.65 12.99 48.16
N PHE A 53 33.54 14.26 48.55
CA PHE A 53 32.57 15.21 47.99
C PHE A 53 32.57 15.33 46.46
N PRO A 54 33.73 15.33 45.74
CA PRO A 54 33.72 15.44 44.28
C PRO A 54 33.14 14.21 43.56
N TYR A 55 33.32 13.00 44.10
CA TYR A 55 32.86 11.76 43.47
C TYR A 55 31.34 11.54 43.58
N ALA A 56 30.71 12.08 44.62
CA ALA A 56 29.25 12.02 44.77
C ALA A 56 28.53 12.76 43.63
N GLY A 57 29.09 13.89 43.18
CA GLY A 57 28.56 14.67 42.05
C GLY A 57 28.63 13.93 40.72
N GLU A 58 29.72 13.19 40.47
CA GLU A 58 29.90 12.39 39.24
C GLU A 58 28.88 11.24 39.15
N ILE A 59 28.63 10.55 40.27
CA ILE A 59 27.65 9.46 40.33
C ILE A 59 26.24 10.00 40.09
N LEU A 60 25.86 11.09 40.77
CA LEU A 60 24.57 11.76 40.58
C LEU A 60 24.39 12.26 39.13
N GLY A 61 25.43 12.84 38.55
CA GLY A 61 25.44 13.28 37.15
C GLY A 61 25.24 12.13 36.17
N SER A 62 25.92 11.00 36.38
CA SER A 62 25.79 9.80 35.55
C SER A 62 24.38 9.18 35.63
N LEU A 63 23.79 9.13 36.83
CA LEU A 63 22.44 8.62 37.04
C LEU A 63 21.41 9.49 36.35
N PHE A 64 21.57 10.82 36.45
CA PHE A 64 20.72 11.79 35.76
C PHE A 64 20.80 11.61 34.24
N LEU A 65 22.01 11.47 33.68
CA LEU A 65 22.22 11.23 32.25
C LEU A 65 21.54 9.94 31.75
N VAL A 66 21.65 8.85 32.52
CA VAL A 66 20.98 7.57 32.18
C VAL A 66 19.46 7.74 32.18
N THR A 67 18.89 8.41 33.17
CA THR A 67 17.44 8.65 33.23
C THR A 67 16.96 9.53 32.09
N LEU A 68 17.74 10.55 31.70
CA LEU A 68 17.44 11.43 30.58
C LEU A 68 17.45 10.66 29.26
N VAL A 69 18.47 9.85 29.00
CA VAL A 69 18.57 9.00 27.80
C VAL A 69 17.41 8.02 27.75
N PHE A 70 17.06 7.38 28.88
CA PHE A 70 15.92 6.47 28.95
C PHE A 70 14.59 7.20 28.67
N ALA A 71 14.39 8.40 29.21
CA ALA A 71 13.20 9.21 28.95
C ALA A 71 13.09 9.59 27.47
N LEU A 72 14.18 10.05 26.85
CA LEU A 72 14.24 10.37 25.42
C LEU A 72 13.97 9.15 24.55
N TYR A 73 14.53 7.99 24.90
CA TYR A 73 14.25 6.72 24.22
C TYR A 73 12.77 6.33 24.32
N ARG A 74 12.14 6.49 25.49
CA ARG A 74 10.71 6.21 25.69
C ARG A 74 9.81 7.14 24.86
N VAL A 75 10.16 8.43 24.77
CA VAL A 75 9.45 9.40 23.92
C VAL A 75 9.61 9.05 22.44
N TYR A 76 10.84 8.77 22.00
CA TYR A 76 11.11 8.34 20.62
C TYR A 76 10.35 7.06 20.25
N SER A 77 10.43 6.03 21.08
CA SER A 77 9.75 4.75 20.88
C SER A 77 8.23 4.89 20.86
N SER A 78 7.67 5.72 21.75
CA SER A 78 6.23 6.05 21.76
C SER A 78 5.78 6.75 20.47
N ASN A 79 6.58 7.70 19.98
CA ASN A 79 6.29 8.42 18.74
C ASN A 79 6.37 7.50 17.51
N GLU A 80 7.36 6.60 17.45
CA GLU A 80 7.47 5.64 16.33
C GLU A 80 6.32 4.64 16.34
N LEU A 81 5.89 4.15 17.52
CA LEU A 81 4.70 3.31 17.65
C LEU A 81 3.41 4.02 17.19
N LYS A 82 3.22 5.29 17.58
CA LYS A 82 2.10 6.11 17.09
C LYS A 82 2.14 6.26 15.56
N ARG A 83 3.33 6.46 14.99
CA ARG A 83 3.54 6.58 13.54
C ARG A 83 3.17 5.28 12.83
N GLN A 84 3.66 4.14 13.32
CA GLN A 84 3.30 2.82 12.79
C GLN A 84 1.81 2.52 12.91
N HIS A 85 1.19 2.87 14.04
CA HIS A 85 -0.25 2.71 14.22
C HIS A 85 -1.03 3.56 13.21
N LYS A 86 -0.64 4.83 13.02
CA LYS A 86 -1.24 5.70 12.01
C LYS A 86 -1.11 5.12 10.60
N ILE A 87 0.06 4.61 10.23
CA ILE A 87 0.30 3.93 8.93
C ILE A 87 -0.60 2.70 8.81
N LYS A 88 -0.71 1.88 9.85
CA LYS A 88 -1.56 0.68 9.85
C LYS A 88 -3.04 1.02 9.69
N VAL A 89 -3.52 2.09 10.34
CA VAL A 89 -4.88 2.60 10.19
C VAL A 89 -5.11 3.16 8.78
N ILE A 90 -4.17 3.94 8.24
CA ILE A 90 -4.26 4.46 6.87
C ILE A 90 -4.34 3.30 5.87
N LYS A 91 -3.44 2.32 5.97
CA LYS A 91 -3.43 1.14 5.11
C LYS A 91 -4.73 0.34 5.22
N PHE A 92 -5.23 0.13 6.43
CA PHE A 92 -6.54 -0.52 6.64
C PHE A 92 -7.69 0.27 6.00
N LEU A 93 -7.70 1.59 6.10
CA LEU A 93 -8.72 2.44 5.48
C LEU A 93 -8.61 2.46 3.95
N GLU A 94 -7.41 2.37 3.40
CA GLU A 94 -7.16 2.18 1.96
C GLU A 94 -7.71 0.82 1.50
N ASP A 95 -7.36 -0.27 2.20
CA ASP A 95 -7.87 -1.62 1.93
C ASP A 95 -9.41 -1.68 2.07
N TYR A 96 -9.99 -0.95 3.02
CA TYR A 96 -11.44 -0.89 3.24
C TYR A 96 -12.16 -0.05 2.18
N ARG A 97 -11.57 1.06 1.72
CA ARG A 97 -12.07 1.81 0.55
C ARG A 97 -11.97 0.99 -0.73
N ALA A 98 -10.98 0.12 -0.81
CA ALA A 98 -10.83 -0.87 -1.88
C ALA A 98 -11.85 -2.03 -1.81
N LEU A 99 -12.95 -1.92 -1.05
CA LEU A 99 -14.05 -2.89 -1.16
C LEU A 99 -15.16 -2.42 -2.10
N LYS A 100 -15.41 -1.10 -2.21
CA LYS A 100 -16.41 -0.53 -3.14
C LYS A 100 -16.07 0.92 -3.53
N PRO A 101 -16.23 1.29 -4.81
CA PRO A 101 -16.10 2.67 -5.27
C PRO A 101 -17.03 3.60 -4.50
N SER A 102 -16.50 4.74 -4.06
CA SER A 102 -17.28 5.74 -3.32
C SER A 102 -18.19 6.52 -4.27
N ARG A 103 -19.42 6.82 -3.84
CA ARG A 103 -20.34 7.69 -4.58
C ARG A 103 -20.08 9.15 -4.23
N TYR A 104 -19.91 9.98 -5.24
CA TYR A 104 -19.68 11.42 -5.14
C TYR A 104 -20.83 12.21 -5.79
N SER A 105 -21.12 13.40 -5.25
CA SER A 105 -22.03 14.34 -5.91
C SER A 105 -21.34 15.05 -7.06
N TYR A 106 -22.09 15.64 -7.98
CA TYR A 106 -21.51 16.43 -9.06
C TYR A 106 -20.76 17.68 -8.54
N ASN A 107 -21.18 18.24 -7.40
CA ASN A 107 -20.46 19.33 -6.75
C ASN A 107 -19.09 18.87 -6.23
N ASP A 108 -19.00 17.64 -5.73
CA ASP A 108 -17.72 17.05 -5.36
C ASP A 108 -16.85 16.85 -6.60
N ILE A 109 -17.41 16.35 -7.71
CA ILE A 109 -16.68 16.23 -8.99
C ILE A 109 -16.10 17.58 -9.41
N LYS A 110 -16.91 18.64 -9.42
CA LYS A 110 -16.46 19.99 -9.78
C LYS A 110 -15.36 20.49 -8.85
N ARG A 111 -15.43 20.19 -7.55
CA ARG A 111 -14.39 20.55 -6.57
C ARG A 111 -13.10 19.76 -6.80
N ILE A 112 -13.20 18.45 -7.03
CA ILE A 112 -12.07 17.54 -7.26
C ILE A 112 -11.28 17.97 -8.50
N THR A 113 -11.96 18.42 -9.56
CA THR A 113 -11.34 18.82 -10.83
C THR A 113 -10.95 20.30 -10.91
N ASP A 114 -11.02 21.04 -9.80
CA ASP A 114 -10.81 22.50 -9.77
C ASP A 114 -11.65 23.23 -10.85
N GLY A 115 -12.92 22.84 -10.99
CA GLY A 115 -13.80 23.38 -12.03
C GLY A 115 -13.51 22.88 -13.45
N PHE A 116 -12.98 21.66 -13.59
CA PHE A 116 -12.62 21.04 -14.88
C PHE A 116 -11.45 21.74 -15.61
N LYS A 117 -10.48 22.23 -14.83
CA LYS A 117 -9.39 23.08 -15.31
C LYS A 117 -8.34 22.37 -16.17
N GLU A 118 -7.89 21.20 -15.76
CA GLU A 118 -6.82 20.46 -16.44
C GLU A 118 -7.40 19.25 -17.18
N LYS A 119 -7.58 19.40 -18.50
CA LYS A 119 -8.05 18.32 -19.38
C LYS A 119 -6.88 17.41 -19.75
N LEU A 120 -7.06 16.11 -19.55
CA LEU A 120 -6.09 15.06 -19.90
C LEU A 120 -6.36 14.46 -21.28
N GLY A 121 -7.63 14.37 -21.67
CA GLY A 121 -8.03 13.80 -22.96
C GLY A 121 -9.52 13.90 -23.22
N GLU A 122 -9.93 13.65 -24.45
CA GLU A 122 -11.32 13.55 -24.86
C GLU A 122 -11.45 12.52 -25.99
N GLY A 123 -12.54 11.77 -26.00
CA GLY A 123 -12.84 10.83 -27.05
C GLY A 123 -14.32 10.45 -27.08
N GLY A 124 -14.62 9.40 -27.83
CA GLY A 124 -15.98 8.88 -27.99
C GLY A 124 -16.65 8.40 -26.71
N TYR A 125 -15.94 8.34 -25.58
CA TYR A 125 -16.48 7.92 -24.28
C TYR A 125 -16.59 9.06 -23.27
N GLY A 126 -16.25 10.29 -23.67
CA GLY A 126 -16.30 11.47 -22.83
C GLY A 126 -14.95 12.15 -22.63
N THR A 127 -14.89 13.02 -21.62
CA THR A 127 -13.75 13.90 -21.37
C THR A 127 -13.11 13.58 -20.03
N VAL A 128 -11.78 13.42 -20.04
CA VAL A 128 -11.01 13.08 -18.84
C VAL A 128 -10.29 14.32 -18.33
N TYR A 129 -10.42 14.59 -17.04
CA TYR A 129 -9.78 15.69 -16.34
C TYR A 129 -8.87 15.18 -15.24
N LYS A 130 -7.81 15.90 -14.95
CA LYS A 130 -7.04 15.67 -13.73
C LYS A 130 -7.78 16.28 -12.56
N GLY A 131 -7.69 15.63 -11.41
CA GLY A 131 -8.28 16.10 -10.19
C GLY A 131 -7.50 15.69 -8.96
N LYS A 132 -8.02 16.09 -7.81
CA LYS A 132 -7.40 15.92 -6.51
C LYS A 132 -8.47 15.63 -5.44
N LEU A 133 -8.44 14.43 -4.86
CA LEU A 133 -9.37 14.05 -3.78
C LEU A 133 -8.97 14.65 -2.42
N SER A 134 -7.67 14.77 -2.20
CA SER A 134 -7.03 15.36 -1.02
C SER A 134 -5.66 15.89 -1.42
N ASN A 135 -4.95 16.60 -0.53
CA ASN A 135 -3.67 17.25 -0.84
C ASN A 135 -2.58 16.34 -1.46
N GLU A 136 -2.72 15.02 -1.40
CA GLU A 136 -1.73 14.07 -1.92
C GLU A 136 -2.30 13.09 -2.97
N ILE A 137 -3.62 12.93 -3.05
CA ILE A 137 -4.26 11.92 -3.91
C ILE A 137 -4.72 12.55 -5.21
N LEU A 138 -3.91 12.37 -6.26
CA LEU A 138 -4.24 12.72 -7.64
C LEU A 138 -5.18 11.66 -8.24
N VAL A 139 -6.14 12.12 -9.03
CA VAL A 139 -7.13 11.28 -9.71
C VAL A 139 -7.33 11.70 -11.15
N ALA A 140 -7.81 10.77 -11.97
CA ALA A 140 -8.34 11.04 -13.30
C ALA A 140 -9.87 10.93 -13.26
N VAL A 141 -10.57 11.98 -13.70
CA VAL A 141 -12.03 12.07 -13.67
C VAL A 141 -12.56 12.02 -15.09
N LYS A 142 -13.14 10.88 -15.50
CA LYS A 142 -13.80 10.68 -16.80
C LYS A 142 -15.26 11.14 -16.67
N ILE A 143 -15.61 12.25 -17.32
CA ILE A 143 -16.99 12.74 -17.46
C ILE A 143 -17.58 12.09 -18.71
N LEU A 144 -18.62 11.28 -18.53
CA LEU A 144 -19.24 10.57 -19.65
C LEU A 144 -20.20 11.48 -20.40
N ASN A 145 -20.13 11.43 -21.74
CA ASN A 145 -21.03 12.20 -22.59
C ASN A 145 -22.44 11.61 -22.56
N TYR A 146 -23.44 12.46 -22.36
CA TYR A 146 -24.85 12.07 -22.32
C TYR A 146 -25.36 11.48 -23.65
N SER A 147 -24.75 11.86 -24.76
CA SER A 147 -25.18 11.49 -26.12
C SER A 147 -24.93 10.02 -26.50
N ASN A 148 -24.17 9.26 -25.70
CA ASN A 148 -23.55 8.01 -26.17
C ASN A 148 -24.31 6.73 -25.78
N GLY A 149 -25.58 6.85 -25.35
CA GLY A 149 -26.49 5.71 -25.22
C GLY A 149 -27.24 5.61 -23.89
N ASN A 150 -27.80 4.43 -23.62
CA ASN A 150 -28.70 4.16 -22.49
C ASN A 150 -27.98 4.09 -21.11
N GLY A 151 -26.73 4.53 -21.02
CA GLY A 151 -25.91 4.42 -19.80
C GLY A 151 -25.31 3.04 -19.55
N GLU A 152 -25.36 2.11 -20.51
CA GLU A 152 -24.79 0.77 -20.37
C GLU A 152 -23.29 0.79 -20.07
N GLU A 153 -22.52 1.67 -20.71
CA GLU A 153 -21.07 1.80 -20.48
C GLU A 153 -20.77 2.13 -19.01
N PHE A 154 -21.51 3.08 -18.43
CA PHE A 154 -21.40 3.43 -17.03
C PHE A 154 -21.74 2.25 -16.10
N ILE A 155 -22.82 1.52 -16.42
CA ILE A 155 -23.24 0.35 -15.64
C ILE A 155 -22.20 -0.75 -15.75
N ASN A 156 -21.62 -0.98 -16.93
CA ASN A 156 -20.56 -1.96 -17.14
C ASN A 156 -19.32 -1.59 -16.35
N GLU A 157 -18.84 -0.34 -16.43
CA GLU A 157 -17.67 0.08 -15.67
C GLU A 157 -17.91 -0.05 -14.16
N VAL A 158 -18.95 0.59 -13.61
CA VAL A 158 -19.22 0.54 -12.16
C VAL A 158 -19.52 -0.89 -11.68
N GLY A 159 -20.25 -1.68 -12.48
CA GLY A 159 -20.61 -3.05 -12.16
C GLY A 159 -19.47 -4.06 -12.26
N THR A 160 -18.49 -3.79 -13.12
CA THR A 160 -17.37 -4.69 -13.42
C THR A 160 -16.11 -4.25 -12.68
N ILE A 161 -15.54 -3.08 -13.04
CA ILE A 161 -14.27 -2.62 -12.48
C ILE A 161 -14.39 -2.20 -11.01
N GLY A 162 -15.60 -1.84 -10.56
CA GLY A 162 -15.84 -1.49 -9.17
C GLY A 162 -15.60 -2.62 -8.15
N ARG A 163 -15.34 -3.85 -8.60
CA ARG A 163 -15.02 -5.00 -7.74
C ARG A 163 -13.61 -5.53 -7.96
N ILE A 164 -12.84 -4.90 -8.86
CA ILE A 164 -11.54 -5.39 -9.32
C ILE A 164 -10.43 -4.65 -8.59
N HIS A 165 -9.52 -5.41 -8.00
CA HIS A 165 -8.30 -4.88 -7.39
C HIS A 165 -7.11 -5.73 -7.84
N HIS A 166 -6.35 -5.20 -8.78
CA HIS A 166 -5.18 -5.87 -9.32
C HIS A 166 -4.11 -4.85 -9.72
N ILE A 167 -2.84 -5.18 -9.52
CA ILE A 167 -1.72 -4.27 -9.81
C ILE A 167 -1.68 -3.82 -11.28
N ASN A 168 -2.09 -4.71 -12.20
CA ASN A 168 -2.14 -4.45 -13.64
C ASN A 168 -3.53 -4.07 -14.19
N VAL A 169 -4.45 -3.64 -13.33
CA VAL A 169 -5.75 -3.08 -13.73
C VAL A 169 -5.90 -1.72 -13.07
N VAL A 170 -6.49 -0.75 -13.78
CA VAL A 170 -6.75 0.59 -13.23
C VAL A 170 -7.76 0.49 -12.10
N HIS A 171 -7.53 1.23 -11.02
CA HIS A 171 -8.41 1.24 -9.87
C HIS A 171 -9.51 2.30 -9.99
N LEU A 172 -10.77 1.87 -9.97
CA LEU A 172 -11.93 2.76 -9.85
C LEU A 172 -12.13 3.16 -8.39
N ILE A 173 -11.78 4.41 -8.06
CA ILE A 173 -11.89 4.97 -6.71
C ILE A 173 -13.34 5.35 -6.39
N GLY A 174 -14.07 5.85 -7.38
CA GLY A 174 -15.43 6.33 -7.16
C GLY A 174 -16.18 6.70 -8.43
N PHE A 175 -17.44 7.08 -8.26
CA PHE A 175 -18.31 7.48 -9.36
C PHE A 175 -19.30 8.56 -8.93
N CYS A 176 -19.85 9.27 -9.90
CA CYS A 176 -20.97 10.18 -9.74
C CYS A 176 -22.13 9.74 -10.63
N SER A 177 -23.34 9.79 -10.08
CA SER A 177 -24.59 9.48 -10.79
C SER A 177 -25.69 10.41 -10.30
N ASP A 178 -25.59 11.69 -10.67
CA ASP A 178 -26.52 12.75 -10.28
C ASP A 178 -27.38 13.16 -11.48
N GLY A 179 -28.66 12.77 -11.47
CA GLY A 179 -29.57 13.01 -12.60
C GLY A 179 -29.06 12.36 -13.87
N TYR A 180 -28.69 13.17 -14.86
CA TYR A 180 -28.07 12.74 -16.13
C TYR A 180 -26.54 12.85 -16.15
N ARG A 181 -25.94 13.40 -15.09
CA ARG A 181 -24.49 13.57 -15.00
C ARG A 181 -23.87 12.28 -14.50
N ARG A 182 -22.94 11.74 -15.28
CA ARG A 182 -22.19 10.52 -14.96
C ARG A 182 -20.71 10.83 -15.01
N ALA A 183 -19.99 10.43 -13.97
CA ALA A 183 -18.55 10.55 -13.94
C ALA A 183 -17.93 9.38 -13.20
N LEU A 184 -16.68 9.08 -13.53
CA LEU A 184 -15.89 8.02 -12.96
C LEU A 184 -14.56 8.59 -12.50
N ILE A 185 -14.10 8.16 -11.33
CA ILE A 185 -12.91 8.67 -10.66
C ILE A 185 -11.93 7.51 -10.56
N TYR A 186 -10.84 7.62 -11.28
CA TYR A 186 -9.76 6.64 -11.35
C TYR A 186 -8.53 7.13 -10.62
N GLU A 187 -7.65 6.20 -10.24
CA GLU A 187 -6.27 6.56 -9.91
C GLU A 187 -5.62 7.31 -11.08
N PHE A 188 -4.78 8.31 -10.77
CA PHE A 188 -4.05 9.04 -11.79
C PHE A 188 -2.78 8.29 -12.19
N LEU A 189 -2.59 8.10 -13.50
CA LEU A 189 -1.43 7.43 -14.08
C LEU A 189 -0.60 8.43 -14.90
N SER A 190 0.63 8.68 -14.45
CA SER A 190 1.42 9.84 -14.88
C SER A 190 2.06 9.71 -16.25
N ASN A 191 2.23 8.49 -16.76
CA ASN A 191 2.90 8.24 -18.03
C ASN A 191 1.92 8.01 -19.19
N GLU A 192 0.64 8.39 -19.06
CA GLU A 192 -0.37 8.28 -20.13
C GLU A 192 -0.49 6.84 -20.68
N SER A 193 -0.85 6.67 -21.96
CA SER A 193 -1.07 5.37 -22.60
C SER A 193 0.19 4.80 -23.25
N LEU A 194 0.27 3.48 -23.36
CA LEU A 194 1.33 2.75 -24.06
C LEU A 194 1.41 3.15 -25.53
N GLU A 195 0.28 3.48 -26.15
CA GLU A 195 0.20 4.01 -27.53
C GLU A 195 1.20 5.15 -27.77
N LYS A 196 1.32 6.07 -26.81
CA LYS A 196 2.24 7.20 -26.91
C LYS A 196 3.70 6.77 -27.06
N PHE A 197 4.12 5.68 -26.44
CA PHE A 197 5.51 5.20 -26.52
C PHE A 197 5.77 4.30 -27.72
N ILE A 198 4.75 3.63 -28.24
CA ILE A 198 4.88 2.78 -29.43
C ILE A 198 4.98 3.64 -30.70
N PHE A 199 4.18 4.71 -30.79
CA PHE A 199 4.06 5.50 -32.02
C PHE A 199 4.79 6.86 -31.99
N SER A 200 5.44 7.22 -30.87
CA SER A 200 6.29 8.42 -30.81
C SER A 200 7.78 8.08 -30.81
N ASN A 201 8.62 9.11 -30.94
CA ASN A 201 10.08 8.97 -30.86
C ASN A 201 10.60 8.66 -29.43
N HIS A 202 9.71 8.52 -28.44
CA HIS A 202 10.07 8.11 -27.08
C HIS A 202 10.06 6.59 -26.98
N SER A 203 11.13 5.94 -27.46
CA SER A 203 11.22 4.49 -27.44
C SER A 203 11.49 3.97 -26.02
N LEU A 204 10.66 3.01 -25.60
CA LEU A 204 10.94 2.18 -24.45
C LEU A 204 11.98 1.12 -24.85
N GLY A 205 12.96 0.87 -23.98
CA GLY A 205 13.92 -0.21 -24.18
C GLY A 205 13.23 -1.59 -24.23
N TRP A 206 13.86 -2.55 -24.91
CA TRP A 206 13.30 -3.90 -25.09
C TRP A 206 12.92 -4.59 -23.77
N GLU A 207 13.79 -4.53 -22.77
CA GLU A 207 13.51 -5.10 -21.44
C GLU A 207 12.25 -4.50 -20.82
N LYS A 208 12.06 -3.18 -20.98
CA LYS A 208 10.90 -2.49 -20.43
C LYS A 208 9.62 -2.86 -21.15
N LEU A 209 9.68 -3.02 -22.48
CA LEU A 209 8.55 -3.53 -23.27
C LEU A 209 8.18 -4.96 -22.87
N GLN A 210 9.17 -5.80 -22.56
CA GLN A 210 8.94 -7.15 -22.06
C GLN A 210 8.24 -7.14 -20.70
N ASP A 211 8.68 -6.31 -19.76
CA ASP A 211 8.02 -6.14 -18.46
C ASP A 211 6.57 -5.68 -18.61
N ILE A 212 6.32 -4.75 -19.53
CA ILE A 212 4.99 -4.25 -19.86
C ILE A 212 4.13 -5.39 -20.44
N ALA A 213 4.65 -6.16 -21.40
CA ALA A 213 3.91 -7.29 -21.98
C ALA A 213 3.53 -8.33 -20.91
N ILE A 214 4.45 -8.65 -20.00
CA ILE A 214 4.19 -9.57 -18.88
C ILE A 214 3.13 -9.00 -17.95
N GLY A 215 3.19 -7.71 -17.61
CA GLY A 215 2.21 -7.05 -16.76
C GLY A 215 0.80 -7.05 -17.39
N ILE A 216 0.71 -6.78 -18.70
CA ILE A 216 -0.57 -6.87 -19.44
C ILE A 216 -1.11 -8.29 -19.38
N ALA A 217 -0.28 -9.31 -19.65
CA ALA A 217 -0.69 -10.70 -19.61
C ALA A 217 -1.22 -11.13 -18.23
N LYS A 218 -0.54 -10.72 -17.16
CA LYS A 218 -1.01 -10.93 -15.77
C LYS A 218 -2.35 -10.24 -15.50
N GLY A 219 -2.53 -9.01 -15.99
CA GLY A 219 -3.80 -8.31 -15.91
C GLY A 219 -4.94 -9.08 -16.60
N ILE A 220 -4.71 -9.56 -17.82
CA ILE A 220 -5.69 -10.35 -18.58
C ILE A 220 -6.00 -11.68 -17.90
N GLU A 221 -4.98 -12.40 -17.44
CA GLU A 221 -5.14 -13.66 -16.69
C GLU A 221 -6.02 -13.44 -15.46
N TYR A 222 -5.74 -12.39 -14.68
CA TYR A 222 -6.54 -12.04 -13.52
C TYR A 222 -8.01 -11.78 -13.87
N LEU A 223 -8.29 -11.01 -14.93
CA LEU A 223 -9.66 -10.76 -15.40
C LEU A 223 -10.38 -12.04 -15.81
N HIS A 224 -9.67 -13.00 -16.41
CA HIS A 224 -10.25 -14.23 -16.92
C HIS A 224 -10.46 -15.30 -15.85
N GLN A 225 -9.51 -15.43 -14.92
CA GLN A 225 -9.42 -16.56 -13.98
C GLN A 225 -9.43 -16.13 -12.52
N GLY A 226 -8.86 -14.97 -12.20
CA GLY A 226 -8.69 -14.46 -10.84
C GLY A 226 -9.94 -13.83 -10.23
N CYS A 227 -10.87 -13.31 -11.04
CA CYS A 227 -12.15 -12.77 -10.56
C CYS A 227 -13.20 -13.87 -10.32
N ASP A 228 -14.22 -13.60 -9.50
CA ASP A 228 -15.32 -14.55 -9.21
C ASP A 228 -16.06 -14.97 -10.49
N GLN A 229 -16.36 -13.99 -11.34
CA GLN A 229 -16.87 -14.19 -12.69
C GLN A 229 -15.77 -13.88 -13.70
N ARG A 230 -15.77 -14.57 -14.84
CA ARG A 230 -14.85 -14.27 -15.94
C ARG A 230 -15.22 -12.90 -16.52
N ILE A 231 -14.23 -12.03 -16.67
CA ILE A 231 -14.41 -10.68 -17.21
C ILE A 231 -13.77 -10.61 -18.59
N LEU A 232 -14.58 -10.46 -19.62
CA LEU A 232 -14.10 -10.21 -20.98
C LEU A 232 -14.04 -8.71 -21.23
N HIS A 233 -12.85 -8.18 -21.52
CA HIS A 233 -12.64 -6.73 -21.67
C HIS A 233 -13.14 -6.18 -23.02
N PHE A 234 -12.94 -6.94 -24.10
CA PHE A 234 -13.27 -6.60 -25.51
C PHE A 234 -12.56 -5.39 -26.14
N ASP A 235 -11.85 -4.56 -25.38
CA ASP A 235 -11.09 -3.42 -25.96
C ASP A 235 -9.63 -3.33 -25.46
N ILE A 236 -8.90 -4.45 -25.50
CA ILE A 236 -7.46 -4.46 -25.18
C ILE A 236 -6.69 -3.93 -26.40
N LYS A 237 -6.09 -2.74 -26.25
CA LYS A 237 -5.27 -2.05 -27.27
C LYS A 237 -4.28 -1.10 -26.58
N PRO A 238 -3.19 -0.67 -27.23
CA PRO A 238 -2.20 0.24 -26.64
C PRO A 238 -2.79 1.52 -26.02
N HIS A 239 -3.86 2.06 -26.60
CA HIS A 239 -4.57 3.24 -26.07
C HIS A 239 -5.14 3.00 -24.66
N ASN A 240 -5.62 1.79 -24.38
CA ASN A 240 -6.28 1.41 -23.14
C ASN A 240 -5.31 0.78 -22.11
N ILE A 241 -4.02 0.71 -22.43
CA ILE A 241 -2.97 0.32 -21.48
C ILE A 241 -2.33 1.60 -20.95
N LEU A 242 -2.68 1.99 -19.74
CA LEU A 242 -2.09 3.15 -19.08
C LEU A 242 -0.84 2.78 -18.29
N LEU A 243 0.08 3.72 -18.14
CA LEU A 243 1.36 3.50 -17.47
C LEU A 243 1.46 4.35 -16.20
N ASP A 244 1.76 3.71 -15.07
CA ASP A 244 2.08 4.41 -13.83
C ASP A 244 3.46 5.10 -13.91
N HIS A 245 3.86 5.80 -12.85
CA HIS A 245 5.14 6.51 -12.75
C HIS A 245 6.38 5.62 -12.95
N ASN A 246 6.28 4.32 -12.67
CA ASN A 246 7.35 3.33 -12.87
C ASN A 246 7.19 2.58 -14.20
N PHE A 247 6.29 3.03 -15.08
CA PHE A 247 5.93 2.41 -16.35
C PHE A 247 5.38 0.98 -16.18
N ASN A 248 4.73 0.69 -15.05
CA ASN A 248 3.96 -0.54 -14.92
C ASN A 248 2.63 -0.39 -15.67
N PRO A 249 2.20 -1.41 -16.42
CA PRO A 249 0.96 -1.34 -17.19
C PRO A 249 -0.27 -1.57 -16.32
N LYS A 250 -1.32 -0.81 -16.61
CA LYS A 250 -2.67 -0.95 -16.06
C LYS A 250 -3.69 -0.95 -17.19
N ILE A 251 -4.43 -2.05 -17.28
CA ILE A 251 -5.57 -2.18 -18.20
C ILE A 251 -6.66 -1.21 -17.75
N SER A 252 -7.20 -0.43 -18.68
CA SER A 252 -8.22 0.58 -18.45
C SER A 252 -9.34 0.49 -19.50
N ASP A 253 -10.40 1.29 -19.29
CA ASP A 253 -11.55 1.42 -20.19
C ASP A 253 -12.42 0.15 -20.32
N PHE A 254 -13.16 -0.13 -19.24
CA PHE A 254 -14.03 -1.31 -19.11
C PHE A 254 -15.44 -1.08 -19.68
N GLY A 255 -15.65 -0.01 -20.46
CA GLY A 255 -16.96 0.37 -20.99
C GLY A 255 -17.65 -0.71 -21.81
N LEU A 256 -16.87 -1.53 -22.52
CA LEU A 256 -17.35 -2.64 -23.33
C LEU A 256 -17.35 -4.00 -22.61
N ALA A 257 -16.83 -4.05 -21.38
CA ALA A 257 -16.57 -5.29 -20.66
C ALA A 257 -17.86 -6.08 -20.36
N LYS A 258 -17.71 -7.40 -20.19
CA LYS A 258 -18.82 -8.31 -19.90
C LYS A 258 -18.44 -9.37 -18.87
N LEU A 259 -19.32 -9.55 -17.89
CA LEU A 259 -19.26 -10.65 -16.93
C LEU A 259 -19.82 -11.93 -17.54
N CYS A 260 -19.09 -13.04 -17.39
CA CYS A 260 -19.45 -14.36 -17.91
C CYS A 260 -19.31 -15.42 -16.80
N SER A 261 -20.17 -16.43 -16.82
CA SER A 261 -19.94 -17.62 -15.98
C SER A 261 -18.66 -18.33 -16.42
N LYS A 262 -17.90 -18.85 -15.46
CA LYS A 262 -16.69 -19.65 -15.75
C LYS A 262 -17.03 -20.99 -16.39
N GLU A 263 -18.24 -21.50 -16.16
CA GLU A 263 -18.72 -22.80 -16.65
C GLU A 263 -19.14 -22.76 -18.12
N GLN A 264 -19.46 -21.58 -18.66
CA GLN A 264 -19.90 -21.44 -20.04
C GLN A 264 -18.70 -21.41 -20.99
N SER A 265 -18.76 -22.28 -22.00
CA SER A 265 -17.68 -22.43 -22.98
C SER A 265 -17.75 -21.44 -24.14
N ALA A 266 -18.94 -20.88 -24.39
CA ALA A 266 -19.19 -19.92 -25.45
C ALA A 266 -20.01 -18.75 -24.89
N VAL A 267 -19.64 -17.53 -25.28
CA VAL A 267 -20.37 -16.32 -24.87
C VAL A 267 -21.20 -15.83 -26.05
N SER A 268 -22.52 -15.86 -25.92
CA SER A 268 -23.39 -15.28 -26.94
C SER A 268 -23.25 -13.75 -26.93
N MET A 269 -22.74 -13.20 -28.02
CA MET A 269 -22.64 -11.77 -28.27
C MET A 269 -23.78 -11.36 -29.21
N SER A 270 -24.61 -10.40 -28.80
CA SER A 270 -25.69 -9.86 -29.64
C SER A 270 -25.20 -8.79 -30.62
N VAL A 271 -24.07 -8.14 -30.31
CA VAL A 271 -23.47 -7.05 -31.09
C VAL A 271 -21.95 -7.19 -31.04
N ILE A 272 -21.26 -6.95 -32.17
CA ILE A 272 -19.80 -6.91 -32.22
C ILE A 272 -19.31 -5.71 -31.39
N ARG A 273 -18.35 -5.96 -30.49
CA ARG A 273 -17.73 -4.92 -29.64
C ARG A 273 -16.22 -4.91 -29.87
N GLY A 274 -15.59 -3.76 -29.66
CA GLY A 274 -14.14 -3.58 -29.72
C GLY A 274 -13.69 -2.65 -30.84
N THR A 275 -12.38 -2.39 -30.88
CA THR A 275 -11.76 -1.52 -31.88
C THR A 275 -11.31 -2.31 -33.11
N MET A 276 -11.65 -1.82 -34.31
CA MET A 276 -11.21 -2.42 -35.58
C MET A 276 -9.68 -2.59 -35.61
N GLY A 277 -9.20 -3.75 -36.08
CA GLY A 277 -7.78 -4.13 -36.06
C GLY A 277 -7.33 -4.86 -34.79
N TYR A 278 -8.10 -4.78 -33.70
CA TYR A 278 -7.86 -5.51 -32.44
C TYR A 278 -8.96 -6.55 -32.14
N ILE A 279 -10.05 -6.54 -32.91
CA ILE A 279 -11.13 -7.53 -32.78
C ILE A 279 -10.66 -8.87 -33.36
N ALA A 280 -10.85 -9.94 -32.58
CA ALA A 280 -10.56 -11.30 -33.01
C ALA A 280 -11.50 -11.75 -34.16
N PRO A 281 -11.03 -12.48 -35.18
CA PRO A 281 -11.79 -12.80 -36.39
C PRO A 281 -13.07 -13.60 -36.12
N GLU A 282 -13.07 -14.47 -35.10
CA GLU A 282 -14.22 -15.25 -34.65
C GLU A 282 -15.36 -14.40 -34.07
N MET A 283 -15.08 -13.15 -33.68
CA MET A 283 -16.12 -12.20 -33.28
C MET A 283 -16.84 -11.57 -34.49
N ILE A 284 -16.19 -11.53 -35.65
CA ILE A 284 -16.69 -10.84 -36.86
C ILE A 284 -17.48 -11.81 -37.74
N SER A 285 -17.06 -13.07 -37.80
CA SER A 285 -17.74 -14.08 -38.60
C SER A 285 -17.82 -15.42 -37.86
N ARG A 286 -19.04 -15.96 -37.80
CA ARG A 286 -19.33 -17.29 -37.24
C ARG A 286 -18.66 -18.43 -38.02
N ASN A 287 -18.17 -18.16 -39.23
CA ASN A 287 -17.45 -19.15 -40.04
C ASN A 287 -16.04 -19.45 -39.50
N PHE A 288 -15.49 -18.61 -38.62
CA PHE A 288 -14.21 -18.86 -37.93
C PHE A 288 -14.38 -19.64 -36.61
N GLY A 289 -15.60 -20.04 -36.27
CA GLY A 289 -15.94 -20.72 -35.02
C GLY A 289 -16.79 -19.86 -34.09
N ASN A 290 -17.25 -20.46 -32.99
CA ASN A 290 -17.87 -19.69 -31.90
C ASN A 290 -16.78 -18.97 -31.09
N VAL A 291 -17.07 -17.77 -30.59
CA VAL A 291 -16.21 -17.05 -29.65
C VAL A 291 -15.96 -17.96 -28.44
N SER A 292 -14.75 -18.52 -28.39
CA SER A 292 -14.29 -19.49 -27.41
C SER A 292 -13.09 -18.90 -26.68
N TYR A 293 -12.97 -19.19 -25.39
CA TYR A 293 -11.90 -18.68 -24.52
C TYR A 293 -10.62 -19.54 -24.56
N LYS A 294 -10.51 -20.43 -25.54
CA LYS A 294 -9.41 -21.41 -25.68
C LYS A 294 -8.20 -20.80 -26.34
#